data_AF-A0A1Q3RPC4-F1
#
_entry.id   AF-A0A1Q3RPC4-F1
#
_cell.length_a   1.000
_cell.length_b   1.000
_cell.length_c   1.000
_cell.angle_alpha   90.00
_cell.angle_beta   90.00
_cell.angle_gamma   90.00
#
_symmetry.space_group_name_H-M   'P 1'
#
loop_
_entity.id
_entity.type
_entity.pdbx_description
1 polymer ?
#
loop_
_entity_poly.entity_id
_entity_poly.type
_entity_poly.pdbx_seq_one_letter_code
_entity_poly.pdbx_strand_id
1 'polypeptide(L)'
;MRRSYIGLFIFFIALVVIYQNNLIPLSVTKPISEYVIKNAYTETGAPNAVTAIYLFYRYYDTLFEALMLLFSIIAVIYMSVHEHEGDRYDE
;
A
#
# COMPACT_ATOMS: atom_id res chain seq x y z
N MET A 1 20.36 -26.55 -4.56
CA MET A 1 19.10 -27.10 -4.00
C MET A 1 18.24 -26.05 -3.28
N ARG A 2 18.77 -25.26 -2.33
CA ARG A 2 18.00 -24.20 -1.60
C ARG A 2 17.22 -23.22 -2.50
N ARG A 3 17.85 -22.67 -3.54
CA ARG A 3 17.20 -21.75 -4.50
C ARG A 3 16.08 -22.42 -5.31
N SER A 4 16.22 -23.73 -5.60
CA SER A 4 15.23 -24.51 -6.33
C SER A 4 13.97 -24.76 -5.50
N TYR A 5 14.13 -25.04 -4.19
CA TYR A 5 12.99 -25.19 -3.29
C TYR A 5 12.23 -23.89 -3.06
N ILE A 6 12.95 -22.75 -2.99
CA ILE A 6 12.33 -21.43 -2.90
C ILE A 6 11.52 -21.13 -4.17
N GLY A 7 12.08 -21.39 -5.36
CA GLY A 7 11.36 -21.21 -6.61
C GLY A 7 10.09 -22.06 -6.72
N LEU A 8 10.18 -23.33 -6.29
CA LEU A 8 9.02 -24.23 -6.27
C LEU A 8 7.95 -23.77 -5.28
N PHE A 9 8.35 -23.25 -4.12
CA PHE A 9 7.42 -22.69 -3.13
C PHE A 9 6.70 -21.43 -3.65
N ILE A 10 7.42 -20.50 -4.29
CA ILE A 10 6.82 -19.31 -4.90
C ILE A 10 5.84 -19.70 -6.01
N PHE A 11 6.23 -20.66 -6.86
CA PHE A 11 5.36 -21.17 -7.93
C PHE A 11 4.08 -21.80 -7.37
N PHE A 12 4.19 -22.56 -6.28
CA PHE A 12 3.03 -23.12 -5.60
C PHE A 12 2.10 -22.03 -5.05
N ILE A 13 2.63 -20.99 -4.40
CA ILE A 13 1.84 -19.84 -3.94
C ILE A 13 1.11 -19.18 -5.11
N ALA A 14 1.80 -18.96 -6.24
CA ALA A 14 1.20 -18.36 -7.42
C ALA A 14 0.02 -19.19 -7.96
N LEU A 15 0.18 -20.52 -8.03
CA LEU A 15 -0.90 -21.42 -8.43
C LEU A 15 -2.10 -21.35 -7.48
N VAL A 16 -1.86 -21.30 -6.17
CA VAL A 16 -2.92 -21.15 -5.17
C VAL A 16 -3.67 -19.83 -5.35
N VAL A 17 -2.96 -18.72 -5.56
CA VAL A 17 -3.59 -17.41 -5.79
C VAL A 17 -4.44 -17.40 -7.07
N ILE A 18 -3.92 -17.98 -8.16
CA ILE A 18 -4.65 -18.10 -9.44
C ILE A 18 -5.90 -18.96 -9.25
N TYR A 19 -5.78 -20.11 -8.58
CA TYR A 19 -6.91 -20.99 -8.32
C TYR A 19 -8.00 -20.28 -7.53
N GLN A 20 -7.62 -19.56 -6.45
CA GLN A 20 -8.57 -18.79 -5.64
C GLN A 20 -9.24 -17.67 -6.44
N ASN A 21 -8.50 -16.98 -7.31
CA ASN A 21 -9.06 -15.90 -8.12
C ASN A 21 -10.16 -16.39 -9.08
N ASN A 22 -9.99 -17.59 -9.66
CA ASN A 22 -10.98 -18.19 -10.56
C ASN A 22 -12.27 -18.64 -9.84
N LEU A 23 -12.23 -18.78 -8.51
CA LEU A 23 -13.40 -19.15 -7.71
C LEU A 23 -14.27 -17.95 -7.32
N ILE A 24 -13.76 -16.72 -7.44
CA ILE A 24 -14.51 -15.51 -7.08
C ILE A 24 -15.38 -15.10 -8.28
N PRO A 25 -16.72 -15.09 -8.16
CA PRO A 25 -17.60 -14.69 -9.26
C PRO A 25 -17.42 -13.21 -9.61
N LEU A 26 -17.46 -12.88 -10.91
CA LEU A 26 -17.30 -11.49 -11.41
C LEU A 26 -18.43 -10.54 -10.97
N SER A 27 -19.62 -11.09 -10.66
CA SER A 27 -20.84 -10.33 -10.37
C SER A 27 -21.10 -10.18 -8.86
N VAL A 28 -20.08 -9.78 -8.10
CA VAL A 28 -20.29 -9.36 -6.72
C VAL A 28 -20.99 -8.00 -6.75
N THR A 29 -22.18 -7.89 -6.14
CA THR A 29 -22.83 -6.60 -5.89
C THR A 29 -21.87 -5.71 -5.10
N LYS A 30 -21.64 -4.47 -5.55
CA LYS A 30 -20.68 -3.54 -4.92
C LYS A 30 -21.41 -2.37 -4.26
N PRO A 31 -22.21 -2.62 -3.20
CA PRO A 31 -23.07 -1.59 -2.60
C PRO A 31 -22.28 -0.37 -2.10
N ILE A 32 -21.06 -0.60 -1.57
CA ILE A 32 -20.18 0.48 -1.12
C ILE A 32 -19.70 1.32 -2.31
N SER A 33 -19.32 0.68 -3.42
CA SER A 33 -18.89 1.41 -4.62
C SER A 33 -20.02 2.28 -5.17
N GLU A 34 -21.23 1.73 -5.24
CA GLU A 34 -22.41 2.45 -5.71
C GLU A 34 -22.75 3.63 -4.79
N TYR A 35 -22.69 3.43 -3.46
CA TYR A 35 -22.88 4.48 -2.47
C TYR A 35 -21.88 5.63 -2.64
N VAL A 36 -20.59 5.30 -2.77
CA VAL A 36 -19.53 6.31 -2.90
C VAL A 36 -19.68 7.08 -4.22
N ILE A 37 -19.96 6.39 -5.34
CA ILE A 37 -20.16 7.06 -6.63
C ILE A 37 -21.35 8.03 -6.57
N LYS A 38 -22.43 7.65 -5.87
CA LYS A 38 -23.65 8.46 -5.78
C LYS A 38 -23.50 9.65 -4.83
N ASN A 39 -22.79 9.50 -3.71
CA ASN A 39 -22.82 10.47 -2.62
C ASN A 39 -21.51 11.25 -2.41
N ALA A 40 -20.39 10.85 -3.03
CA ALA A 40 -19.08 11.46 -2.79
C ALA A 40 -19.08 12.99 -2.91
N TYR A 41 -19.69 13.54 -3.96
CA TYR A 41 -19.74 14.99 -4.14
C TYR A 41 -20.61 15.68 -3.08
N THR A 42 -21.79 15.13 -2.80
CA THR A 42 -22.75 15.70 -1.84
C THR A 42 -22.21 15.71 -0.41
N GLU A 43 -21.48 14.66 -0.01
CA GLU A 43 -20.98 14.50 1.36
C GLU A 43 -19.63 15.19 1.59
N THR A 44 -18.79 15.29 0.55
CA THR A 44 -17.39 15.72 0.70
C THR A 44 -17.05 16.99 -0.08
N GLY A 45 -17.88 17.39 -1.04
CA GLY A 45 -17.60 18.47 -1.99
C GLY A 45 -16.54 18.11 -3.04
N ALA A 46 -15.93 16.92 -2.98
CA ALA A 46 -14.92 16.51 -3.94
C ALA A 46 -15.58 16.00 -5.24
N PRO A 47 -15.25 16.57 -6.42
CA PRO A 47 -15.79 16.11 -7.70
C PRO A 47 -15.22 14.75 -8.12
N ASN A 48 -14.06 14.37 -7.59
CA ASN A 48 -13.43 13.08 -7.84
C ASN A 48 -13.73 12.11 -6.69
N ALA A 49 -14.44 11.02 -7.00
CA ALA A 49 -14.77 9.98 -6.04
C ALA A 49 -13.52 9.32 -5.40
N VAL A 50 -12.42 9.19 -6.14
CA VAL A 50 -11.16 8.64 -5.62
C VAL A 50 -10.56 9.58 -4.56
N THR A 51 -10.59 10.89 -4.80
CA THR A 51 -10.13 11.89 -3.82
C THR A 51 -11.02 11.89 -2.58
N ALA A 52 -12.33 11.76 -2.74
CA ALA A 52 -13.26 11.62 -1.61
C ALA A 52 -12.93 10.37 -0.77
N ILE A 53 -12.57 9.25 -1.41
CA ILE A 53 -12.15 8.04 -0.69
C ILE A 53 -10.89 8.31 0.13
N TYR A 54 -9.81 8.83 -0.49
CA TYR A 54 -8.53 8.99 0.20
C TYR A 54 -8.54 10.06 1.29
N LEU A 55 -9.24 11.17 1.08
CA LEU A 55 -9.16 12.33 1.98
C LEU A 55 -10.34 12.47 2.93
N PHE A 56 -11.45 11.76 2.69
CA PHE A 56 -12.64 11.84 3.54
C PHE A 56 -13.04 10.47 4.11
N TYR A 57 -13.43 9.51 3.27
CA TYR A 57 -13.96 8.23 3.74
C TYR A 57 -12.90 7.34 4.43
N ARG A 58 -11.65 7.38 3.94
CA ARG A 58 -10.53 6.56 4.42
C ARG A 58 -9.30 7.41 4.78
N TYR A 59 -9.54 8.56 5.41
CA TYR A 59 -8.47 9.51 5.68
C TYR A 59 -7.33 8.94 6.55
N TYR A 60 -7.62 8.00 7.46
CA TYR A 60 -6.62 7.39 8.32
C TYR A 60 -5.59 6.56 7.52
N ASP A 61 -6.03 5.86 6.47
CA ASP A 61 -5.11 5.07 5.63
C ASP A 61 -4.10 6.00 4.95
N THR A 62 -4.58 7.09 4.33
CA THR A 62 -3.73 8.11 3.68
C THR A 62 -2.84 8.86 4.69
N LEU A 63 -3.35 9.15 5.89
CA LEU A 63 -2.58 9.81 6.95
C LEU A 63 -1.39 8.94 7.38
N PHE A 64 -1.61 7.64 7.59
CA PHE A 64 -0.54 6.73 7.96
C PHE A 64 0.42 6.43 6.81
N GLU A 65 -0.04 6.42 5.55
CA GLU A 65 0.85 6.38 4.38
C GLU A 65 1.81 7.58 4.38
N ALA A 66 1.30 8.80 4.61
CA ALA A 66 2.12 10.00 4.67
C ALA A 66 3.11 9.99 5.85
N LEU A 67 2.66 9.51 7.03
CA LEU A 67 3.52 9.34 8.20
C LEU A 67 4.62 8.29 7.97
N MET A 68 4.29 7.17 7.31
CA MET A 68 5.27 6.15 6.97
C MET A 68 6.35 6.70 6.02
N LEU A 69 5.94 7.49 5.03
CA LEU A 69 6.87 8.16 4.12
C LEU A 69 7.76 9.17 4.86
N LEU A 70 7.18 9.95 5.78
CA LEU A 70 7.94 10.86 6.65
C LEU A 70 8.97 10.11 7.50
N PHE A 71 8.58 9.02 8.17
CA PHE A 71 9.50 8.22 8.96
C PHE A 71 10.60 7.57 8.12
N SER A 72 10.28 7.16 6.89
CA SER A 72 11.26 6.62 5.95
C SER A 72 12.32 7.67 5.60
N ILE A 73 11.91 8.91 5.34
CA ILE A 73 12.83 10.03 5.07
C ILE A 73 13.70 10.31 6.30
N ILE A 74 13.09 10.42 7.49
CA ILE A 74 13.81 10.66 8.74
C ILE A 74 14.86 9.58 8.98
N ALA A 75 14.50 8.30 8.79
CA ALA A 75 15.41 7.17 8.96
C ALA A 75 16.60 7.24 8.00
N VAL A 76 16.37 7.52 6.71
CA VAL A 76 17.44 7.64 5.71
C VAL A 76 18.39 8.78 6.06
N ILE A 77 17.87 9.95 6.42
CA ILE A 77 18.71 11.10 6.81
C ILE A 77 19.53 10.75 8.07
N TYR A 78 18.90 10.19 9.09
CA TYR A 78 19.56 9.85 10.33
C TYR A 78 20.70 8.84 10.14
N MET A 79 20.45 7.79 9.33
CA MET A 79 21.47 6.78 9.02
C MET A 79 22.60 7.35 8.15
N SER A 80 22.26 8.12 7.11
CA SER A 80 23.26 8.71 6.20
C SER A 80 24.18 9.72 6.89
N VAL A 81 23.67 10.48 7.87
CA VAL A 81 24.49 11.43 8.63
C VAL A 81 25.45 10.69 9.58
N HIS A 82 25.03 9.60 10.21
CA HIS A 82 25.88 8.83 11.13
C HIS A 82 27.01 8.06 10.41
N GLU A 83 26.82 7.68 9.14
CA GLU A 83 27.88 7.03 8.35
C GLU A 83 29.07 7.97 8.10
N HIS A 84 28.82 9.27 7.92
CA HIS A 84 29.86 10.26 7.64
C HIS A 84 30.71 10.67 8.86
N GLU A 85 30.24 10.41 10.08
CA GLU A 85 30.99 10.66 11.32
C GLU A 85 31.91 9.48 11.69
N GLY A 86 31.60 8.25 11.27
CA GLY A 86 32.48 7.08 11.48
C GLY A 86 33.78 7.17 10.69
N ASP A 87 33.72 7.57 9.42
CA ASP A 87 34.89 7.66 8.53
C ASP A 87 35.89 8.77 8.92
N ARG A 88 35.48 9.75 9.73
CA ARG A 88 36.32 10.90 10.12
C ARG A 88 37.26 10.61 11.30
N TYR A 89 37.14 9.43 11.92
CA TYR A 89 37.91 9.01 13.09
C TYR A 89 38.91 7.89 12.74
N ASP A 90 38.92 7.43 11.48
CA ASP A 90 39.81 6.40 10.95
C ASP A 90 40.99 6.96 10.11
N GLU A 91 41.21 8.30 10.11
CA GLU A 91 42.41 8.99 9.58
C GLU A 91 43.30 9.54 10.72
#